data_AF-A0A1Y2BMC2-F1
#
_entry.id   AF-A0A1Y2BMC2-F1
#
_cell.length_a   1.000
_cell.length_b   1.000
_cell.length_c   1.000
_cell.angle_alpha   90.00
_cell.angle_beta   90.00
_cell.angle_gamma   90.00
#
_symmetry.space_group_name_H-M   'P 1'
#
loop_
_entity.id
_entity.type
_entity.pdbx_description
1 polymer ?
#
loop_
_entity_poly.entity_id
_entity_poly.type
_entity_poly.pdbx_seq_one_letter_code
_entity_poly.pdbx_strand_id
1 'polypeptide(L)'
;MSGITRPRNLLAGLALGLLTLLVLFTSHDRYRQKSFTELRIAVVEHTPYHDEVIGGVLAALYEAEADYDLYRDRLHRGFDEILSDVYPDSPIRLDELVPALDEGKYDVLVIVTGDEKFWGGRDDLLDAMRRSTSTHIICLVHEIEIYGNQKDLAMIAPFAEQERLTLLTLGQHSARTLKTKLSRWAWERGEPMWENVDVVHFAPVFKIPASAKLETPVIECSNTPEDGPPSRVAILGRIHQSNRDYEGIFRDLVIALTADPKPWGYDSVPYTAEQLASLPELALETSAPTHRFVPLEHADPPAFTLHLIGEDLGLVAIPFELTDAEHPIVRIHSNIEYREFYDILGAMDLILPAFSTFTYLDARSSASIPAAVIARTKVLASPALLNSYTYLSPPAYVLAPLSVSEISSIALLRQGRDPWLGTFPQALEKEIDVMSAGWVGVSASSSASWFGNRARASASNWENYERRLAKKNREVWRDMLSRTRGNNGLDSKIEQAIEVMKVDE
;
A
#
# COMPACT_ATOMS: atom_id res chain seq x y z
N MET A 1 -37.71 42.20 -77.94
CA MET A 1 -36.64 42.76 -77.09
C MET A 1 -36.89 42.33 -75.66
N SER A 2 -36.20 41.30 -75.18
CA SER A 2 -36.14 40.95 -73.75
C SER A 2 -34.94 40.00 -73.55
N GLY A 3 -33.91 40.53 -72.91
CA GLY A 3 -32.68 39.80 -72.58
C GLY A 3 -32.67 39.43 -71.09
N ILE A 4 -32.36 38.16 -70.81
CA ILE A 4 -32.25 37.57 -69.48
C ILE A 4 -30.79 37.67 -69.02
N THR A 5 -30.56 38.24 -67.84
CA THR A 5 -29.26 38.27 -67.14
C THR A 5 -29.18 37.15 -66.09
N ARG A 6 -28.06 36.41 -66.08
CA ARG A 6 -27.70 35.39 -65.07
C ARG A 6 -26.88 36.02 -63.93
N PRO A 7 -26.99 35.56 -62.67
CA PRO A 7 -26.08 35.98 -61.61
C PRO A 7 -24.84 35.08 -61.56
N ARG A 8 -23.66 35.69 -61.69
CA ARG A 8 -22.37 35.18 -61.21
C ARG A 8 -22.20 35.69 -59.80
N ASN A 9 -22.32 34.87 -58.75
CA ASN A 9 -21.85 35.17 -57.38
C ASN A 9 -21.95 33.97 -56.40
N LEU A 10 -21.69 32.73 -56.84
CA LEU A 10 -21.63 31.57 -55.91
C LEU A 10 -20.21 31.04 -55.63
N LEU A 11 -19.20 31.43 -56.42
CA LEU A 11 -17.85 30.85 -56.32
C LEU A 11 -16.91 31.59 -55.35
N ALA A 12 -17.20 32.85 -55.01
CA ALA A 12 -16.36 33.62 -54.09
C ALA A 12 -16.59 33.27 -52.60
N GLY A 13 -17.80 32.82 -52.22
CA GLY A 13 -18.12 32.42 -50.85
C GLY A 13 -17.52 31.08 -50.43
N LEU A 14 -17.41 30.13 -51.37
CA LEU A 14 -16.81 28.81 -51.12
C LEU A 14 -15.29 28.87 -50.94
N ALA A 15 -14.60 29.77 -51.65
CA ALA A 15 -13.15 29.94 -51.54
C ALA A 15 -12.74 30.58 -50.20
N LEU A 16 -13.54 31.50 -49.65
CA LEU A 16 -13.29 32.10 -48.34
C LEU A 16 -13.59 31.13 -47.19
N GLY A 17 -14.60 30.28 -47.34
CA GLY A 17 -14.92 29.21 -46.40
C GLY A 17 -13.82 28.15 -46.31
N LEU A 18 -13.26 27.72 -47.46
CA LEU A 18 -12.15 26.75 -47.49
C LEU A 18 -10.84 27.32 -46.94
N LEU A 19 -10.54 28.61 -47.17
CA LEU A 19 -9.31 29.22 -46.65
C LEU A 19 -9.36 29.41 -45.13
N THR A 20 -10.55 29.67 -44.56
CA THR A 20 -10.74 29.76 -43.11
C THR A 20 -10.67 28.38 -42.46
N LEU A 21 -11.18 27.34 -43.13
CA LEU A 21 -11.01 25.94 -42.70
C LEU A 21 -9.53 25.53 -42.75
N LEU A 22 -8.78 25.90 -43.79
CA LEU A 22 -7.35 25.56 -43.92
C LEU A 22 -6.46 26.25 -42.88
N VAL A 23 -6.82 27.47 -42.44
CA VAL A 23 -6.09 28.18 -41.35
C VAL A 23 -6.42 27.60 -39.96
N LEU A 24 -7.62 27.06 -39.77
CA LEU A 24 -7.97 26.28 -38.57
C LEU A 24 -7.31 24.88 -38.55
N PHE A 25 -7.07 24.27 -39.72
CA PHE A 25 -6.34 23.00 -39.83
C PHE A 25 -4.81 23.15 -39.78
N THR A 26 -4.25 24.31 -40.12
CA THR A 26 -2.78 24.56 -40.03
C THR A 26 -2.34 25.15 -38.68
N SER A 27 -3.28 25.46 -37.79
CA SER A 27 -3.01 25.76 -36.38
C SER A 27 -3.17 24.54 -35.45
N HIS A 28 -3.59 23.39 -35.98
CA HIS A 28 -3.72 22.12 -35.25
C HIS A 28 -2.38 21.44 -34.91
N ASP A 29 -1.26 21.88 -35.47
CA ASP A 29 0.07 21.31 -35.20
C ASP A 29 0.72 21.76 -33.88
N ARG A 30 -0.04 22.44 -32.99
CA ARG A 30 0.46 22.90 -31.68
C ARG A 30 -0.05 22.15 -30.45
N TYR A 31 -0.85 21.10 -30.63
CA TYR A 31 -1.20 20.16 -29.55
C TYR A 31 -0.73 18.75 -29.89
N ARG A 32 0.58 18.59 -30.02
CA ARG A 32 1.16 17.25 -29.85
C ARG A 32 0.83 16.82 -28.41
N GLN A 33 -0.01 15.80 -28.25
CA GLN A 33 -0.10 15.06 -27.00
C GLN A 33 1.33 14.62 -26.68
N LYS A 34 1.94 15.27 -25.68
CA LYS A 34 3.18 14.83 -25.09
C LYS A 34 2.92 13.39 -24.63
N SER A 35 3.76 12.46 -25.06
CA SER A 35 3.77 11.14 -24.45
C SER A 35 3.92 11.32 -22.94
N PHE A 36 3.36 10.44 -22.12
CA PHE A 36 3.55 10.51 -20.66
C PHE A 36 5.05 10.49 -20.27
N THR A 37 5.91 9.95 -21.16
CA THR A 37 7.38 9.96 -21.06
C THR A 37 8.00 11.35 -21.24
N GLU A 38 7.23 12.37 -21.64
CA GLU A 38 7.67 13.77 -21.82
C GLU A 38 7.14 14.69 -20.71
N LEU A 39 6.43 14.12 -19.71
CA LEU A 39 5.99 14.83 -18.51
C LEU A 39 7.16 14.96 -17.54
N ARG A 40 7.35 16.16 -17.01
CA ARG A 40 8.30 16.43 -15.93
C ARG A 40 7.56 16.30 -14.61
N ILE A 41 7.96 15.35 -13.77
CA ILE A 41 7.25 15.01 -12.54
C ILE A 41 8.11 15.36 -11.33
N ALA A 42 7.55 16.03 -10.33
CA ALA A 42 8.17 16.15 -9.02
C ALA A 42 7.43 15.25 -8.02
N VAL A 43 8.17 14.47 -7.24
CA VAL A 43 7.65 13.71 -6.09
C VAL A 43 8.13 14.42 -4.83
N VAL A 44 7.22 14.78 -3.93
CA VAL A 44 7.57 15.52 -2.71
C VAL A 44 7.07 14.77 -1.46
N GLU A 45 7.95 14.67 -0.47
CA GLU A 45 7.59 14.26 0.89
C GLU A 45 8.40 15.08 1.90
N HIS A 46 7.70 15.89 2.69
CA HIS A 46 8.31 16.70 3.74
C HIS A 46 8.50 15.93 5.04
N THR A 47 7.63 14.96 5.32
CA THR A 47 7.63 14.27 6.61
C THR A 47 8.71 13.19 6.66
N PRO A 48 9.26 12.89 7.85
CA PRO A 48 10.26 11.84 8.00
C PRO A 48 9.66 10.42 8.01
N TYR A 49 8.37 10.28 7.72
CA TYR A 49 7.65 9.02 7.73
C TYR A 49 7.19 8.69 6.29
N HIS A 50 6.74 7.46 6.05
CA HIS A 50 6.23 6.98 4.74
C HIS A 50 7.28 6.70 3.65
N ASP A 51 8.52 6.39 4.02
CA ASP A 51 9.58 6.03 3.05
C ASP A 51 9.14 4.88 2.12
N GLU A 52 8.43 3.86 2.62
CA GLU A 52 7.94 2.75 1.79
C GLU A 52 6.93 3.19 0.73
N VAL A 53 6.14 4.23 1.03
CA VAL A 53 5.19 4.80 0.08
C VAL A 53 5.92 5.60 -1.00
N ILE A 54 6.96 6.34 -0.63
CA ILE A 54 7.88 6.97 -1.60
C ILE A 54 8.43 5.89 -2.53
N GLY A 55 8.99 4.79 -1.98
CA GLY A 55 9.53 3.69 -2.78
C GLY A 55 8.50 3.09 -3.75
N GLY A 56 7.26 2.90 -3.32
CA GLY A 56 6.18 2.46 -4.18
C GLY A 56 5.86 3.43 -5.33
N VAL A 57 5.86 4.74 -5.06
CA VAL A 57 5.66 5.79 -6.07
C VAL A 57 6.81 5.80 -7.07
N LEU A 58 8.06 5.87 -6.60
CA LEU A 58 9.23 5.95 -7.49
C LEU A 58 9.36 4.70 -8.35
N ALA A 59 9.13 3.51 -7.78
CA ALA A 59 9.15 2.26 -8.54
C ALA A 59 8.09 2.25 -9.65
N ALA A 60 6.89 2.76 -9.38
CA ALA A 60 5.84 2.84 -10.38
C ALA A 60 6.17 3.84 -11.51
N LEU A 61 6.80 4.97 -11.17
CA LEU A 61 7.27 5.96 -12.15
C LEU A 61 8.46 5.44 -12.97
N TYR A 62 9.41 4.75 -12.33
CA TYR A 62 10.53 4.08 -12.98
C TYR A 62 10.05 3.02 -13.98
N GLU A 63 9.16 2.13 -13.56
CA GLU A 63 8.53 1.12 -14.43
C GLU A 63 7.70 1.74 -15.55
N ALA A 64 7.13 2.93 -15.31
CA ALA A 64 6.43 3.68 -16.33
C ALA A 64 7.37 4.26 -17.38
N GLU A 65 8.67 4.41 -17.10
CA GLU A 65 9.67 5.17 -17.88
C GLU A 65 9.38 6.68 -17.86
N ALA A 66 8.94 7.20 -16.70
CA ALA A 66 8.71 8.63 -16.50
C ALA A 66 10.00 9.37 -16.11
N ASP A 67 10.06 10.66 -16.43
CA ASP A 67 11.10 11.57 -15.95
C ASP A 67 10.66 12.25 -14.65
N TYR A 68 11.40 12.04 -13.57
CA TYR A 68 10.99 12.50 -12.24
C TYR A 68 12.15 12.89 -11.31
N ASP A 69 11.88 13.90 -10.49
CA ASP A 69 12.77 14.37 -9.42
C ASP A 69 12.12 14.10 -8.05
N LEU A 70 12.90 13.64 -7.07
CA LEU A 70 12.46 13.49 -5.68
C LEU A 70 12.91 14.68 -4.84
N TYR A 71 11.95 15.37 -4.22
CA TYR A 71 12.18 16.43 -3.24
C TYR A 71 11.98 15.91 -1.82
N ARG A 72 13.08 15.77 -1.10
CA ARG A 72 13.13 15.29 0.29
C ARG A 72 14.37 15.83 0.99
N ASP A 73 14.27 16.23 2.25
CA ASP A 73 15.44 16.73 2.98
C ASP A 73 16.45 15.61 3.29
N ARG A 74 15.95 14.41 3.60
CA ARG A 74 16.76 13.20 3.79
C ARG A 74 15.92 11.93 3.71
N LEU A 75 16.51 10.86 3.22
CA LEU A 75 16.01 9.49 3.41
C LEU A 75 16.49 8.97 4.77
N HIS A 76 15.65 8.22 5.48
CA HIS A 76 15.96 7.76 6.83
C HIS A 76 16.48 6.32 6.81
N ARG A 77 17.30 5.96 7.80
CA ARG A 77 17.63 4.56 8.12
C ARG A 77 18.13 3.72 6.92
N GLY A 78 18.97 4.33 6.09
CA GLY A 78 19.56 3.67 4.91
C GLY A 78 18.58 3.37 3.77
N PHE A 79 17.43 4.05 3.71
CA PHE A 79 16.43 3.80 2.65
C PHE A 79 16.93 4.18 1.24
N ASP A 80 17.97 5.00 1.12
CA ASP A 80 18.66 5.26 -0.15
C ASP A 80 19.22 3.97 -0.77
N GLU A 81 19.72 3.04 0.04
CA GLU A 81 20.17 1.73 -0.44
C GLU A 81 19.00 0.89 -0.97
N ILE A 82 17.81 1.03 -0.38
CA ILE A 82 16.59 0.34 -0.82
C ILE A 82 16.08 0.89 -2.16
N LEU A 83 16.31 2.17 -2.43
CA LEU A 83 15.86 2.85 -3.65
C LEU A 83 16.87 2.80 -4.79
N SER A 84 18.08 2.27 -4.59
CA SER A 84 19.20 2.45 -5.51
C SER A 84 18.93 2.04 -6.97
N ASP A 85 18.06 1.05 -7.20
CA ASP A 85 17.70 0.60 -8.55
C ASP A 85 16.70 1.54 -9.25
N VAL A 86 15.86 2.23 -8.50
CA VAL A 86 14.79 3.09 -9.06
C VAL A 86 15.15 4.56 -9.01
N TYR A 87 15.89 5.00 -7.98
CA TYR A 87 16.32 6.37 -7.79
C TYR A 87 17.77 6.39 -7.25
N PRO A 88 18.78 6.34 -8.13
CA PRO A 88 20.19 6.30 -7.74
C PRO A 88 20.74 7.66 -7.28
N ASP A 89 20.02 8.75 -7.57
CA ASP A 89 20.43 10.11 -7.22
C ASP A 89 20.06 10.46 -5.78
N SER A 90 20.74 11.47 -5.23
CA SER A 90 20.34 12.04 -3.94
C SER A 90 19.08 12.89 -4.09
N PRO A 91 18.15 12.85 -3.12
CA PRO A 91 16.99 13.74 -3.13
C PRO A 91 17.39 15.21 -3.21
N ILE A 92 16.60 15.99 -3.95
CA ILE A 92 16.70 17.44 -4.02
C ILE A 92 16.10 18.02 -2.72
N ARG A 93 16.74 19.06 -2.16
CA ARG A 93 16.25 19.71 -0.94
C ARG A 93 14.88 20.34 -1.15
N LEU A 94 13.99 20.28 -0.15
CA LEU A 94 12.64 20.82 -0.31
C LEU A 94 12.62 22.33 -0.60
N ASP A 95 13.59 23.09 -0.08
CA ASP A 95 13.67 24.54 -0.30
C ASP A 95 13.86 24.91 -1.80
N GLU A 96 14.35 23.97 -2.61
CA GLU A 96 14.54 24.14 -4.05
C GLU A 96 13.25 23.90 -4.84
N LEU A 97 12.18 23.42 -4.22
CA LEU A 97 10.91 23.16 -4.90
C LEU A 97 10.16 24.45 -5.24
N VAL A 98 10.16 25.45 -4.34
CA VAL A 98 9.50 26.75 -4.59
C VAL A 98 9.96 27.41 -5.88
N PRO A 99 11.27 27.67 -6.10
CA PRO A 99 11.74 28.27 -7.35
C PRO A 99 11.44 27.38 -8.57
N ALA A 100 11.55 26.06 -8.44
CA ALA A 100 11.25 25.15 -9.54
C ALA A 100 9.76 25.20 -9.96
N LEU A 101 8.84 25.37 -9.02
CA LEU A 101 7.42 25.56 -9.30
C LEU A 101 7.15 26.93 -9.93
N ASP A 102 7.74 28.00 -9.39
CA ASP A 102 7.59 29.36 -9.92
C ASP A 102 8.15 29.49 -11.36
N GLU A 103 9.17 28.69 -11.72
CA GLU A 103 9.73 28.59 -13.08
C GLU A 103 8.93 27.67 -14.03
N GLY A 104 7.89 26.97 -13.53
CA GLY A 104 7.11 26.02 -14.33
C GLY A 104 7.93 24.78 -14.74
N LYS A 105 8.86 24.33 -13.89
CA LYS A 105 9.72 23.16 -14.15
C LYS A 105 8.92 21.86 -14.26
N TYR A 106 7.78 21.73 -13.59
CA TYR A 106 7.03 20.48 -13.52
C TYR A 106 5.61 20.58 -14.09
N ASP A 107 5.24 19.54 -14.82
CA ASP A 107 3.91 19.34 -15.36
C ASP A 107 3.01 18.64 -14.33
N VAL A 108 3.59 17.80 -13.45
CA VAL A 108 2.88 17.08 -12.39
C VAL A 108 3.66 17.16 -11.08
N LEU A 109 2.96 17.36 -9.96
CA LEU A 109 3.49 17.27 -8.61
C LEU A 109 2.76 16.16 -7.85
N VAL A 110 3.50 15.14 -7.41
CA VAL A 110 3.02 14.05 -6.56
C VAL A 110 3.38 14.37 -5.11
N ILE A 111 2.35 14.64 -4.32
CA ILE A 111 2.44 14.82 -2.88
C ILE A 111 2.20 13.46 -2.21
N VAL A 112 3.25 12.88 -1.65
CA VAL A 112 3.20 11.53 -1.03
C VAL A 112 2.37 11.53 0.26
N THR A 113 2.23 12.67 0.92
CA THR A 113 1.38 12.84 2.09
C THR A 113 0.51 14.09 1.96
N GLY A 114 -0.76 13.86 1.67
CA GLY A 114 -1.76 14.85 1.26
C GLY A 114 -2.66 15.38 2.37
N ASP A 115 -2.37 15.11 3.64
CA ASP A 115 -3.16 15.58 4.77
C ASP A 115 -2.56 16.88 5.36
N GLU A 116 -3.38 17.91 5.63
CA GLU A 116 -2.87 19.24 6.06
C GLU A 116 -2.01 19.18 7.32
N LYS A 117 -2.29 18.24 8.22
CA LYS A 117 -1.56 18.08 9.48
C LYS A 117 -0.05 17.87 9.31
N PHE A 118 0.38 17.47 8.11
CA PHE A 118 1.78 17.25 7.75
C PHE A 118 2.44 18.43 7.03
N TRP A 119 1.69 19.49 6.72
CA TRP A 119 2.13 20.68 5.98
C TRP A 119 2.32 21.91 6.86
N GLY A 120 2.17 21.77 8.18
CA GLY A 120 2.37 22.85 9.13
C GLY A 120 3.76 23.49 8.98
N GLY A 121 3.80 24.81 8.81
CA GLY A 121 5.05 25.57 8.64
C GLY A 121 5.61 25.60 7.21
N ARG A 122 4.89 25.06 6.21
CA ARG A 122 5.26 25.06 4.78
C ARG A 122 4.28 25.86 3.90
N ASP A 123 3.82 27.01 4.42
CA ASP A 123 2.92 27.91 3.69
C ASP A 123 3.55 28.41 2.37
N ASP A 124 4.88 28.56 2.36
CA ASP A 124 5.67 28.91 1.18
C ASP A 124 5.47 27.94 0.01
N LEU A 125 5.52 26.63 0.30
CA LEU A 125 5.29 25.57 -0.70
C LEU A 125 3.83 25.52 -1.13
N LEU A 126 2.89 25.59 -0.19
CA LEU A 126 1.46 25.58 -0.52
C LEU A 126 1.10 26.78 -1.40
N ASP A 127 1.65 27.95 -1.13
CA ASP A 127 1.44 29.14 -1.94
C ASP A 127 2.10 29.02 -3.31
N ALA A 128 3.28 28.42 -3.42
CA ALA A 128 3.91 28.13 -4.71
C ALA A 128 3.07 27.17 -5.57
N MET A 129 2.51 26.10 -4.97
CA MET A 129 1.61 25.16 -5.65
C MET A 129 0.32 25.83 -6.13
N ARG A 130 -0.22 26.77 -5.35
CA ARG A 130 -1.40 27.58 -5.73
C ARG A 130 -1.11 28.53 -6.88
N ARG A 131 0.09 29.14 -6.91
CA ARG A 131 0.54 30.02 -8.00
C ARG A 131 0.85 29.26 -9.29
N SER A 132 1.36 28.04 -9.21
CA SER A 132 1.61 27.21 -10.39
C SER A 132 0.31 26.67 -10.96
N THR A 133 -0.34 27.43 -11.84
CA THR A 133 -1.63 27.08 -12.44
C THR A 133 -1.55 26.01 -13.53
N SER A 134 -0.34 25.64 -13.98
CA SER A 134 -0.15 24.64 -15.05
C SER A 134 0.24 23.25 -14.54
N THR A 135 0.66 23.12 -13.29
CA THR A 135 1.10 21.83 -12.71
C THR A 135 -0.13 21.03 -12.27
N HIS A 136 -0.26 19.75 -12.58
CA HIS A 136 -1.32 18.91 -11.99
C HIS A 136 -0.89 18.39 -10.61
N ILE A 137 -1.79 18.38 -9.63
CA ILE A 137 -1.51 17.93 -8.27
C ILE A 137 -2.09 16.53 -8.04
N ILE A 138 -1.22 15.58 -7.74
CA ILE A 138 -1.59 14.23 -7.29
C ILE A 138 -1.33 14.17 -5.78
N CYS A 139 -2.39 13.97 -5.00
CA CYS A 139 -2.35 14.10 -3.54
C CYS A 139 -2.69 12.75 -2.90
N LEU A 140 -1.70 12.11 -2.27
CA LEU A 140 -1.85 10.79 -1.68
C LEU A 140 -2.36 10.88 -0.24
N VAL A 141 -3.49 10.23 0.06
CA VAL A 141 -4.16 10.31 1.37
C VAL A 141 -3.98 8.99 2.14
N HIS A 142 -3.47 9.07 3.38
CA HIS A 142 -3.15 7.88 4.19
C HIS A 142 -4.26 7.49 5.18
N GLU A 143 -4.91 8.47 5.81
CA GLU A 143 -5.88 8.27 6.90
C GLU A 143 -7.26 8.78 6.51
N ILE A 144 -7.90 8.06 5.58
CA ILE A 144 -9.17 8.46 4.96
C ILE A 144 -10.25 8.71 6.00
N GLU A 145 -10.28 7.99 7.12
CA GLU A 145 -11.31 8.11 8.16
C GLU A 145 -11.38 9.51 8.78
N ILE A 146 -10.23 10.17 9.01
CA ILE A 146 -10.16 11.52 9.57
C ILE A 146 -9.93 12.62 8.51
N TYR A 147 -9.59 12.24 7.28
CA TYR A 147 -9.38 13.17 6.18
C TYR A 147 -10.65 13.94 5.79
N GLY A 148 -10.47 15.20 5.41
CA GLY A 148 -11.53 16.10 4.98
C GLY A 148 -12.04 17.03 6.08
N ASN A 149 -11.20 17.34 7.06
CA ASN A 149 -11.50 18.43 7.97
C ASN A 149 -11.38 19.78 7.21
N GLN A 150 -11.75 20.89 7.87
CA GLN A 150 -11.75 22.21 7.21
C GLN A 150 -10.37 22.60 6.64
N LYS A 151 -9.28 22.19 7.30
CA LYS A 151 -7.91 22.54 6.90
C LYS A 151 -7.45 21.71 5.70
N ASP A 152 -7.75 20.41 5.68
CA ASP A 152 -7.50 19.56 4.50
C ASP A 152 -8.19 20.15 3.26
N LEU A 153 -9.45 20.56 3.43
CA LEU A 153 -10.24 21.09 2.33
C LEU A 153 -9.75 22.47 1.90
N ALA A 154 -9.35 23.34 2.83
CA ALA A 154 -8.72 24.61 2.48
C ALA A 154 -7.38 24.44 1.74
N MET A 155 -6.66 23.34 2.01
CA MET A 155 -5.41 23.03 1.32
C MET A 155 -5.66 22.63 -0.13
N ILE A 156 -6.62 21.72 -0.38
CA ILE A 156 -6.79 21.08 -1.70
C ILE A 156 -7.87 21.71 -2.59
N ALA A 157 -8.83 22.46 -2.01
CA ALA A 157 -9.93 23.06 -2.77
C ALA A 157 -9.46 23.95 -3.93
N PRO A 158 -8.42 24.79 -3.80
CA PRO A 158 -7.92 25.58 -4.93
C PRO A 158 -7.51 24.73 -6.14
N PHE A 159 -6.98 23.52 -5.90
CA PHE A 159 -6.58 22.60 -6.96
C PHE A 159 -7.80 21.91 -7.58
N ALA A 160 -8.80 21.55 -6.76
CA ALA A 160 -10.05 20.96 -7.23
C ALA A 160 -10.86 21.94 -8.09
N GLU A 161 -11.00 23.19 -7.65
CA GLU A 161 -11.68 24.27 -8.39
C GLU A 161 -11.04 24.53 -9.76
N GLN A 162 -9.73 24.33 -9.86
CA GLN A 162 -8.96 24.50 -11.09
C GLN A 162 -8.91 23.22 -11.94
N GLU A 163 -9.60 22.15 -11.54
CA GLU A 163 -9.57 20.83 -12.19
C GLU A 163 -8.17 20.22 -12.30
N ARG A 164 -7.29 20.54 -11.35
CA ARG A 164 -5.88 20.09 -11.26
C ARG A 164 -5.63 19.09 -10.13
N LEU A 165 -6.67 18.48 -9.58
CA LEU A 165 -6.54 17.58 -8.42
C LEU A 165 -6.88 16.14 -8.78
N THR A 166 -5.96 15.23 -8.49
CA THR A 166 -6.23 13.81 -8.38
C THR A 166 -5.87 13.35 -6.97
N LEU A 167 -6.77 12.62 -6.33
CA LEU A 167 -6.49 11.97 -5.05
C LEU A 167 -6.02 10.54 -5.28
N LEU A 168 -4.94 10.17 -4.61
CA LEU A 168 -4.33 8.85 -4.69
C LEU A 168 -4.46 8.14 -3.34
N THR A 169 -4.72 6.83 -3.36
CA THR A 169 -4.80 6.00 -2.16
C THR A 169 -4.01 4.70 -2.33
N LEU A 170 -3.71 4.02 -1.23
CA LEU A 170 -2.87 2.81 -1.21
C LEU A 170 -3.66 1.50 -1.34
N GLY A 171 -4.96 1.59 -1.58
CA GLY A 171 -5.84 0.44 -1.65
C GLY A 171 -7.24 0.77 -2.17
N GLN A 172 -7.88 -0.21 -2.78
CA GLN A 172 -9.21 -0.04 -3.39
C GLN A 172 -10.30 0.29 -2.37
N HIS A 173 -10.20 -0.24 -1.14
CA HIS A 173 -11.13 0.08 -0.07
C HIS A 173 -11.04 1.56 0.33
N SER A 174 -9.83 2.06 0.59
CA SER A 174 -9.57 3.48 0.87
C SER A 174 -10.06 4.39 -0.26
N ALA A 175 -9.83 4.02 -1.52
CA ALA A 175 -10.31 4.75 -2.70
C ALA A 175 -11.84 4.87 -2.73
N ARG A 176 -12.54 3.76 -2.50
CA ARG A 176 -14.02 3.73 -2.47
C ARG A 176 -14.55 4.63 -1.36
N THR A 177 -13.99 4.52 -0.15
CA THR A 177 -14.39 5.34 0.99
C THR A 177 -14.14 6.83 0.74
N LEU A 178 -12.98 7.18 0.17
CA LEU A 178 -12.66 8.56 -0.18
C LEU A 178 -13.61 9.11 -1.26
N LYS A 179 -13.92 8.31 -2.30
CA LYS A 179 -14.90 8.69 -3.32
C LYS A 179 -16.29 8.96 -2.73
N THR A 180 -16.74 8.13 -1.79
CA THR A 180 -17.99 8.38 -1.05
C THR A 180 -17.93 9.67 -0.23
N LYS A 181 -16.79 9.98 0.39
CA LYS A 181 -16.60 11.26 1.11
C LYS A 181 -16.67 12.45 0.16
N LEU A 182 -16.04 12.40 -1.02
CA LEU A 182 -16.11 13.48 -2.02
C LEU A 182 -17.56 13.76 -2.46
N SER A 183 -18.33 12.71 -2.79
CA SER A 183 -19.75 12.88 -3.15
C SER A 183 -20.56 13.49 -2.02
N ARG A 184 -20.26 13.15 -0.77
CA ARG A 184 -20.90 13.76 0.40
C ARG A 184 -20.53 15.23 0.53
N TRP A 185 -19.26 15.61 0.31
CA TRP A 185 -18.84 17.01 0.35
C TRP A 185 -19.52 17.83 -0.75
N ALA A 186 -19.61 17.31 -1.98
CA ALA A 186 -20.35 17.94 -3.06
C ALA A 186 -21.80 18.23 -2.66
N TRP A 187 -22.48 17.22 -2.12
CA TRP A 187 -23.88 17.31 -1.70
C TRP A 187 -24.11 18.26 -0.52
N GLU A 188 -23.38 18.08 0.59
CA GLU A 188 -23.60 18.82 1.84
C GLU A 188 -23.21 20.29 1.73
N ARG A 189 -22.26 20.62 0.84
CA ARG A 189 -21.72 21.98 0.69
C ARG A 189 -22.22 22.71 -0.55
N GLY A 190 -22.81 21.99 -1.51
CA GLY A 190 -23.17 22.56 -2.81
C GLY A 190 -21.93 22.95 -3.63
N GLU A 191 -20.82 22.21 -3.47
CA GLU A 191 -19.53 22.47 -4.11
C GLU A 191 -19.29 21.41 -5.21
N PRO A 192 -19.71 21.64 -6.48
CA PRO A 192 -19.68 20.62 -7.53
C PRO A 192 -18.26 20.21 -7.95
N MET A 193 -17.23 21.00 -7.61
CA MET A 193 -15.84 20.66 -7.96
C MET A 193 -15.41 19.29 -7.41
N TRP A 194 -15.97 18.85 -6.27
CA TRP A 194 -15.65 17.54 -5.68
C TRP A 194 -16.18 16.36 -6.49
N GLU A 195 -17.16 16.57 -7.38
CA GLU A 195 -17.67 15.53 -8.29
C GLU A 195 -16.66 15.21 -9.41
N ASN A 196 -15.79 16.17 -9.75
CA ASN A 196 -14.81 16.06 -10.82
C ASN A 196 -13.42 15.60 -10.35
N VAL A 197 -13.21 15.47 -9.03
CA VAL A 197 -11.92 15.02 -8.49
C VAL A 197 -11.78 13.51 -8.67
N ASP A 198 -10.78 13.12 -9.46
CA ASP A 198 -10.45 11.71 -9.66
C ASP A 198 -9.88 11.10 -8.37
N VAL A 199 -10.33 9.88 -8.06
CA VAL A 199 -9.76 9.07 -6.97
C VAL A 199 -9.19 7.79 -7.56
N VAL A 200 -7.88 7.62 -7.43
CA VAL A 200 -7.11 6.50 -7.96
C VAL A 200 -6.49 5.72 -6.80
N HIS A 201 -6.18 4.45 -7.03
CA HIS A 201 -5.43 3.64 -6.08
C HIS A 201 -4.39 2.77 -6.75
N PHE A 202 -3.31 2.49 -6.03
CA PHE A 202 -2.26 1.58 -6.45
C PHE A 202 -1.70 0.82 -5.25
N ALA A 203 -0.92 -0.23 -5.50
CA ALA A 203 -0.23 -0.96 -4.45
C ALA A 203 1.17 -0.36 -4.24
N PRO A 204 1.54 0.15 -3.05
CA PRO A 204 2.87 0.70 -2.81
C PRO A 204 3.90 -0.41 -2.57
N VAL A 205 4.15 -1.20 -3.62
CA VAL A 205 5.07 -2.35 -3.61
C VAL A 205 6.16 -2.11 -4.63
N PHE A 206 7.40 -2.40 -4.23
CA PHE A 206 8.59 -2.31 -5.06
C PHE A 206 9.51 -3.51 -4.77
N LYS A 207 10.53 -3.68 -5.61
CA LYS A 207 11.52 -4.75 -5.45
C LYS A 207 12.74 -4.21 -4.69
N ILE A 208 13.21 -4.97 -3.71
CA ILE A 208 14.46 -4.66 -3.01
C ILE A 208 15.64 -5.00 -3.92
N PRO A 209 16.59 -4.07 -4.15
CA PRO A 209 17.76 -4.31 -4.97
C PRO A 209 18.68 -5.35 -4.34
N ALA A 210 19.40 -6.11 -5.17
CA ALA A 210 20.30 -7.15 -4.67
C ALA A 210 21.42 -6.58 -3.79
N SER A 211 21.87 -5.35 -4.07
CA SER A 211 22.87 -4.60 -3.30
C SER A 211 22.42 -4.29 -1.87
N ALA A 212 21.12 -4.11 -1.63
CA ALA A 212 20.59 -3.80 -0.31
C ALA A 212 20.33 -5.06 0.55
N LYS A 213 20.47 -6.26 0.00
CA LYS A 213 20.36 -7.49 0.80
C LYS A 213 21.60 -7.63 1.68
N LEU A 214 21.42 -8.16 2.89
CA LEU A 214 22.56 -8.45 3.78
C LEU A 214 23.27 -9.72 3.30
N GLU A 215 24.60 -9.71 3.35
CA GLU A 215 25.40 -10.91 3.03
C GLU A 215 25.20 -12.00 4.08
N THR A 216 25.07 -11.58 5.35
CA THR A 216 24.76 -12.45 6.48
C THR A 216 23.41 -12.03 7.05
N PRO A 217 22.38 -12.91 7.01
CA PRO A 217 21.08 -12.61 7.59
C PRO A 217 21.18 -12.31 9.09
N VAL A 218 20.38 -11.36 9.58
CA VAL A 218 20.29 -11.03 11.01
C VAL A 218 19.64 -12.16 11.80
N ILE A 219 18.64 -12.79 11.18
CA ILE A 219 18.02 -14.00 11.71
C ILE A 219 18.39 -15.12 10.75
N GLU A 220 19.16 -16.09 11.24
CA GLU A 220 19.41 -17.32 10.49
C GLU A 220 18.06 -17.95 10.11
N CYS A 221 17.82 -18.10 8.81
CA CYS A 221 16.75 -18.95 8.34
C CYS A 221 16.99 -20.34 8.89
N SER A 222 16.15 -20.78 9.83
CA SER A 222 16.22 -22.16 10.30
C SER A 222 16.13 -23.07 9.09
N ASN A 223 16.91 -24.15 9.08
CA ASN A 223 16.87 -25.21 8.06
C ASN A 223 15.50 -25.92 8.00
N THR A 224 14.46 -25.40 8.66
CA THR A 224 13.09 -25.76 8.37
C THR A 224 12.87 -25.58 6.87
N PRO A 225 12.45 -26.64 6.17
CA PRO A 225 12.08 -26.53 4.77
C PRO A 225 11.14 -25.33 4.60
N GLU A 226 11.14 -24.69 3.43
CA GLU A 226 10.08 -23.76 2.99
C GLU A 226 8.66 -24.38 3.16
N ASP A 227 8.62 -25.70 3.43
CA ASP A 227 7.48 -26.57 3.65
C ASP A 227 7.14 -26.86 5.13
N GLY A 228 7.91 -26.40 6.11
CA GLY A 228 7.62 -26.60 7.55
C GLY A 228 6.42 -25.79 8.04
N PRO A 229 5.78 -26.13 9.18
CA PRO A 229 4.76 -25.28 9.74
C PRO A 229 5.33 -23.94 10.25
N PRO A 230 4.51 -22.88 10.34
CA PRO A 230 4.99 -21.56 10.74
C PRO A 230 5.58 -21.59 12.16
N SER A 231 6.80 -21.12 12.29
CA SER A 231 7.62 -21.07 13.50
C SER A 231 8.05 -19.65 13.86
N ARG A 232 8.20 -18.77 12.88
CA ARG A 232 8.54 -17.36 13.05
C ARG A 232 7.45 -16.51 12.43
N VAL A 233 6.68 -15.85 13.27
CA VAL A 233 5.53 -15.07 12.85
C VAL A 233 5.72 -13.64 13.32
N ALA A 234 5.33 -12.65 12.51
CA ALA A 234 5.52 -11.24 12.87
C ALA A 234 4.26 -10.39 12.81
N ILE A 235 4.24 -9.35 13.65
CA ILE A 235 3.30 -8.22 13.61
C ILE A 235 4.10 -6.96 13.29
N LEU A 236 3.64 -6.21 12.28
CA LEU A 236 4.34 -5.03 11.78
C LEU A 236 3.59 -3.74 12.10
N GLY A 237 4.35 -2.71 12.47
CA GLY A 237 3.90 -1.33 12.59
C GLY A 237 4.47 -0.65 13.82
N ARG A 238 3.90 0.51 14.18
CA ARG A 238 4.19 1.15 15.47
C ARG A 238 3.74 0.22 16.62
N ILE A 239 4.69 -0.21 17.45
CA ILE A 239 4.50 -1.14 18.56
C ILE A 239 3.87 -0.38 19.72
N HIS A 240 2.54 -0.33 19.70
CA HIS A 240 1.70 0.40 20.66
C HIS A 240 0.36 -0.32 20.85
N GLN A 241 -0.12 -0.44 22.10
CA GLN A 241 -1.29 -1.27 22.45
C GLN A 241 -2.54 -1.00 21.59
N SER A 242 -2.79 0.25 21.20
CA SER A 242 -3.98 0.62 20.41
C SER A 242 -3.87 0.34 18.90
N ASN A 243 -2.67 0.10 18.37
CA ASN A 243 -2.45 0.05 16.91
C ASN A 243 -2.74 -1.33 16.31
N ARG A 244 -2.65 -2.37 17.13
CA ARG A 244 -2.87 -3.77 16.78
C ARG A 244 -3.58 -4.47 17.93
N ASP A 245 -4.21 -5.61 17.68
CA ASP A 245 -4.83 -6.45 18.70
C ASP A 245 -3.78 -7.26 19.50
N TYR A 246 -2.83 -6.57 20.11
CA TYR A 246 -1.80 -7.22 20.93
C TYR A 246 -2.41 -7.99 22.10
N GLU A 247 -3.46 -7.44 22.73
CA GLU A 247 -4.16 -8.08 23.84
C GLU A 247 -4.79 -9.42 23.43
N GLY A 248 -5.56 -9.44 22.35
CA GLY A 248 -6.18 -10.66 21.84
C GLY A 248 -5.15 -11.71 21.43
N ILE A 249 -4.10 -11.27 20.72
CA ILE A 249 -3.02 -12.17 20.26
C ILE A 249 -2.26 -12.79 21.44
N PHE A 250 -1.83 -11.99 22.41
CA PHE A 250 -1.07 -12.53 23.54
C PHE A 250 -1.93 -13.42 24.44
N ARG A 251 -3.19 -13.04 24.71
CA ARG A 251 -4.13 -13.87 25.47
C ARG A 251 -4.31 -15.22 24.80
N ASP A 252 -4.60 -15.25 23.51
CA ASP A 252 -4.82 -16.49 22.78
C ASP A 252 -3.54 -17.36 22.73
N LEU A 253 -2.36 -16.73 22.59
CA LEU A 253 -1.07 -17.43 22.60
C LEU A 253 -0.77 -18.07 23.96
N VAL A 254 -0.98 -17.35 25.06
CA VAL A 254 -0.81 -17.88 26.42
C VAL A 254 -1.77 -19.05 26.67
N ILE A 255 -3.04 -18.93 26.25
CA ILE A 255 -4.02 -20.02 26.35
C ILE A 255 -3.54 -21.24 25.58
N ALA A 256 -3.07 -21.05 24.34
CA ALA A 256 -2.61 -22.16 23.49
C ALA A 256 -1.38 -22.87 24.06
N LEU A 257 -0.39 -22.12 24.54
CA LEU A 257 0.83 -22.66 25.16
C LEU A 257 0.53 -23.38 26.48
N THR A 258 -0.37 -22.84 27.29
CA THR A 258 -0.76 -23.45 28.57
C THR A 258 -1.56 -24.74 28.36
N ALA A 259 -2.39 -24.79 27.32
CA ALA A 259 -3.20 -25.97 27.01
C ALA A 259 -2.35 -27.16 26.53
N ASP A 260 -1.42 -26.91 25.59
CA ASP A 260 -0.46 -27.91 25.12
C ASP A 260 0.76 -27.21 24.50
N PRO A 261 1.90 -27.12 25.21
CA PRO A 261 3.08 -26.40 24.73
C PRO A 261 3.85 -27.17 23.64
N LYS A 262 3.67 -28.49 23.53
CA LYS A 262 4.49 -29.34 22.63
C LYS A 262 4.29 -29.03 21.15
N PRO A 263 3.05 -28.86 20.63
CA PRO A 263 2.84 -28.39 19.25
C PRO A 263 3.50 -27.05 18.94
N TRP A 264 3.79 -26.23 19.96
CA TRP A 264 4.49 -24.96 19.83
C TRP A 264 6.01 -25.07 19.95
N GLY A 265 6.53 -26.29 20.15
CA GLY A 265 7.96 -26.56 20.30
C GLY A 265 8.52 -26.25 21.68
N TYR A 266 7.66 -26.28 22.72
CA TYR A 266 8.03 -25.96 24.09
C TYR A 266 7.66 -27.10 25.06
N ASP A 267 8.41 -27.20 26.16
CA ASP A 267 8.01 -27.85 27.38
C ASP A 267 7.59 -26.80 28.43
N SER A 268 6.67 -27.17 29.32
CA SER A 268 6.28 -26.35 30.47
C SER A 268 7.06 -26.80 31.70
N VAL A 269 7.89 -25.91 32.24
CA VAL A 269 8.79 -26.18 33.36
C VAL A 269 8.45 -25.24 34.52
N PRO A 270 8.29 -25.73 35.77
CA PRO A 270 8.00 -24.85 36.89
C PRO A 270 9.15 -23.86 37.14
N TYR A 271 8.83 -22.64 37.55
CA TYR A 271 9.85 -21.69 38.00
C TYR A 271 10.55 -22.20 39.26
N THR A 272 11.87 -21.97 39.35
CA THR A 272 12.61 -22.19 40.58
C THR A 272 12.29 -21.09 41.61
N ALA A 273 12.53 -21.37 42.89
CA ALA A 273 12.32 -20.38 43.96
C ALA A 273 13.16 -19.11 43.77
N GLU A 274 14.37 -19.24 43.23
CA GLU A 274 15.26 -18.12 42.91
C GLU A 274 14.70 -17.26 41.77
N GLN A 275 14.19 -17.90 40.71
CA GLN A 275 13.54 -17.19 39.60
C GLN A 275 12.26 -16.49 40.05
N LEU A 276 11.42 -17.15 40.85
CA LEU A 276 10.22 -16.54 41.44
C LEU A 276 10.55 -15.31 42.28
N ALA A 277 11.66 -15.33 43.03
CA ALA A 277 12.12 -14.21 43.83
C ALA A 277 12.68 -13.04 42.98
N SER A 278 13.09 -13.31 41.75
CA SER A 278 13.57 -12.30 40.78
C SER A 278 12.44 -11.70 39.92
N LEU A 279 11.20 -12.18 40.07
CA LEU A 279 10.08 -11.68 39.29
C LEU A 279 9.74 -10.23 39.65
N PRO A 280 9.33 -9.41 38.67
CA PRO A 280 8.82 -8.08 38.95
C PRO A 280 7.64 -8.13 39.91
N GLU A 281 7.52 -7.12 40.77
CA GLU A 281 6.43 -7.00 41.76
C GLU A 281 5.03 -7.11 41.10
N LEU A 282 4.91 -6.60 39.87
CA LEU A 282 3.69 -6.71 39.04
C LEU A 282 3.26 -8.16 38.75
N ALA A 283 4.21 -9.11 38.66
CA ALA A 283 3.91 -10.52 38.44
C ALA A 283 3.40 -11.22 39.71
N LEU A 284 3.64 -10.63 40.90
CA LEU A 284 3.22 -11.17 42.19
C LEU A 284 1.79 -10.76 42.58
N GLU A 285 1.26 -9.68 42.00
CA GLU A 285 -0.08 -9.16 42.31
C GLU A 285 -1.21 -9.95 41.63
N THR A 286 -0.93 -10.63 40.50
CA THR A 286 -1.91 -11.39 39.73
C THR A 286 -1.46 -12.84 39.58
N SER A 287 -1.79 -13.71 40.54
CA SER A 287 -1.61 -15.19 40.43
C SER A 287 -0.36 -15.59 39.64
N ALA A 288 0.82 -15.31 40.21
CA ALA A 288 2.11 -15.42 39.55
C ALA A 288 2.23 -16.70 38.70
N PRO A 289 2.72 -16.60 37.44
CA PRO A 289 2.86 -17.76 36.58
C PRO A 289 3.75 -18.79 37.28
N THR A 290 3.24 -20.02 37.37
CA THR A 290 3.93 -21.12 38.07
C THR A 290 4.92 -21.83 37.16
N HIS A 291 4.84 -21.62 35.85
CA HIS A 291 5.61 -22.30 34.84
C HIS A 291 6.15 -21.33 33.78
N ARG A 292 7.27 -21.69 33.18
CA ARG A 292 7.87 -21.08 31.99
C ARG A 292 7.90 -22.06 30.83
N PHE A 293 7.99 -21.54 29.61
CA PHE A 293 8.08 -22.32 28.40
C PHE A 293 9.53 -22.42 27.92
N VAL A 294 10.10 -23.62 27.95
CA VAL A 294 11.48 -23.87 27.53
C VAL A 294 11.47 -24.58 26.16
N PRO A 295 12.22 -24.09 25.15
CA PRO A 295 12.29 -24.74 23.84
C PRO A 295 12.71 -26.21 23.97
N LEU A 296 12.00 -27.07 23.26
CA LEU A 296 12.36 -28.48 23.11
C LEU A 296 13.60 -28.61 22.22
N GLU A 297 14.64 -29.30 22.69
CA GLU A 297 15.82 -29.60 21.87
C GLU A 297 15.41 -30.41 20.62
N HIS A 298 15.86 -29.99 19.44
CA HIS A 298 15.58 -30.64 18.16
C HIS A 298 14.08 -30.86 17.85
N ALA A 299 13.21 -29.97 18.33
CA ALA A 299 11.78 -30.07 18.07
C ALA A 299 11.44 -29.99 16.56
N ASP A 300 10.55 -30.87 16.13
CA ASP A 300 9.86 -30.79 14.84
C ASP A 300 8.34 -30.77 15.10
N PRO A 301 7.68 -29.61 15.00
CA PRO A 301 8.22 -28.34 14.49
C PRO A 301 9.06 -27.53 15.50
N PRO A 302 9.92 -26.60 15.03
CA PRO A 302 10.70 -25.76 15.93
C PRO A 302 9.84 -24.89 16.85
N ALA A 303 10.49 -24.42 17.91
CA ALA A 303 9.93 -23.47 18.87
C ALA A 303 9.35 -22.24 18.16
N PHE A 304 8.09 -21.95 18.46
CA PHE A 304 7.37 -20.82 17.89
C PHE A 304 7.82 -19.50 18.49
N THR A 305 8.01 -18.47 17.67
CA THR A 305 8.35 -17.12 18.11
C THR A 305 7.45 -16.09 17.42
N LEU A 306 7.05 -15.06 18.17
CA LEU A 306 6.28 -13.93 17.71
C LEU A 306 7.16 -12.68 17.71
N HIS A 307 7.34 -12.08 16.53
CA HIS A 307 8.24 -10.95 16.31
C HIS A 307 7.43 -9.66 16.15
N LEU A 308 7.67 -8.67 17.00
CA LEU A 308 7.12 -7.34 16.86
C LEU A 308 8.15 -6.47 16.15
N ILE A 309 7.84 -5.98 14.96
CA ILE A 309 8.81 -5.28 14.10
C ILE A 309 8.30 -3.87 13.80
N GLY A 310 9.08 -2.85 14.17
CA GLY A 310 8.78 -1.45 13.87
C GLY A 310 9.22 -0.47 14.95
N GLU A 311 8.65 0.73 14.96
CA GLU A 311 8.95 1.74 15.97
C GLU A 311 8.35 1.34 17.32
N ASP A 312 9.20 1.15 18.34
CA ASP A 312 8.77 0.82 19.69
C ASP A 312 8.61 2.08 20.55
N LEU A 313 7.41 2.24 21.09
CA LEU A 313 7.05 3.34 21.98
C LEU A 313 7.06 2.92 23.46
N GLY A 314 7.37 1.65 23.77
CA GLY A 314 7.42 1.11 25.12
C GLY A 314 6.04 0.94 25.77
N LEU A 315 4.98 0.81 24.96
CA LEU A 315 3.58 0.89 25.41
C LEU A 315 2.77 -0.38 25.12
N VAL A 316 3.42 -1.51 24.85
CA VAL A 316 2.76 -2.81 24.68
C VAL A 316 2.97 -3.66 25.92
N ALA A 317 1.88 -4.10 26.53
CA ALA A 317 1.92 -4.97 27.71
C ALA A 317 2.03 -6.43 27.26
N ILE A 318 3.25 -6.96 27.26
CA ILE A 318 3.49 -8.37 26.93
C ILE A 318 3.36 -9.20 28.21
N PRO A 319 2.53 -10.26 28.24
CA PRO A 319 2.45 -11.18 29.37
C PRO A 319 3.80 -11.77 29.75
N PHE A 320 4.04 -11.90 31.05
CA PHE A 320 5.32 -12.30 31.60
C PHE A 320 5.79 -13.68 31.07
N GLU A 321 4.85 -14.60 30.86
CA GLU A 321 5.11 -15.95 30.33
C GLU A 321 5.70 -15.94 28.91
N LEU A 322 5.55 -14.84 28.18
CA LEU A 322 6.04 -14.67 26.82
C LEU A 322 7.38 -13.90 26.74
N THR A 323 7.82 -13.32 27.86
CA THR A 323 9.02 -12.48 27.97
C THR A 323 10.16 -13.13 28.76
N ASP A 324 10.21 -14.47 28.81
CA ASP A 324 11.30 -15.18 29.48
C ASP A 324 12.67 -14.66 29.03
N ALA A 325 13.57 -14.40 30.00
CA ALA A 325 14.85 -13.75 29.72
C ALA A 325 15.83 -14.64 28.93
N GLU A 326 15.71 -15.96 29.05
CA GLU A 326 16.58 -16.92 28.36
C GLU A 326 15.98 -17.30 27.00
N HIS A 327 14.67 -17.46 26.95
CA HIS A 327 13.93 -17.97 25.80
C HIS A 327 12.67 -17.14 25.50
N PRO A 328 12.82 -15.87 25.09
CA PRO A 328 11.68 -15.02 24.81
C PRO A 328 10.88 -15.55 23.61
N ILE A 329 9.59 -15.81 23.83
CA ILE A 329 8.63 -16.17 22.78
C ILE A 329 8.29 -14.93 21.96
N VAL A 330 8.06 -13.80 22.63
CA VAL A 330 7.84 -12.51 21.98
C VAL A 330 9.16 -11.75 21.89
N ARG A 331 9.55 -11.38 20.67
CA ARG A 331 10.80 -10.66 20.38
C ARG A 331 10.49 -9.31 19.77
N ILE A 332 11.13 -8.25 20.24
CA ILE A 332 10.96 -6.90 19.71
C ILE A 332 12.17 -6.53 18.85
N HIS A 333 11.90 -6.12 17.62
CA HIS A 333 12.87 -5.60 16.65
C HIS A 333 12.51 -4.15 16.39
N SER A 334 13.13 -3.24 17.12
CA SER A 334 12.77 -1.85 17.09
C SER A 334 13.88 -0.94 16.61
N ASN A 335 13.48 0.12 15.92
CA ASN A 335 14.40 1.16 15.47
C ASN A 335 15.61 0.64 14.67
N ILE A 336 15.38 -0.39 13.84
CA ILE A 336 16.37 -1.00 12.94
C ILE A 336 16.51 -0.22 11.63
N GLU A 337 17.62 -0.46 10.92
CA GLU A 337 17.87 0.06 9.57
C GLU A 337 17.00 -0.68 8.54
N TYR A 338 16.70 -0.05 7.40
CA TYR A 338 15.76 -0.63 6.43
C TYR A 338 16.24 -1.96 5.81
N ARG A 339 17.55 -2.13 5.63
CA ARG A 339 18.14 -3.40 5.16
C ARG A 339 17.87 -4.53 6.13
N GLU A 340 18.15 -4.28 7.42
CA GLU A 340 17.86 -5.22 8.50
C GLU A 340 16.36 -5.46 8.65
N PHE A 341 15.53 -4.42 8.54
CA PHE A 341 14.06 -4.54 8.56
C PHE A 341 13.55 -5.53 7.53
N TYR A 342 13.96 -5.40 6.27
CA TYR A 342 13.49 -6.29 5.22
C TYR A 342 14.15 -7.67 5.27
N ASP A 343 15.37 -7.79 5.78
CA ASP A 343 16.02 -9.08 6.03
C ASP A 343 15.29 -9.89 7.10
N ILE A 344 15.01 -9.27 8.26
CA ILE A 344 14.21 -9.87 9.33
C ILE A 344 12.83 -10.23 8.80
N LEU A 345 12.18 -9.33 8.06
CA LEU A 345 10.84 -9.56 7.55
C LEU A 345 10.78 -10.74 6.57
N GLY A 346 11.74 -10.82 5.66
CA GLY A 346 11.88 -11.92 4.69
C GLY A 346 12.26 -13.25 5.34
N ALA A 347 12.82 -13.22 6.55
CA ALA A 347 13.09 -14.42 7.34
C ALA A 347 11.86 -14.94 8.10
N MET A 348 10.74 -14.21 8.14
CA MET A 348 9.52 -14.68 8.80
C MET A 348 8.75 -15.66 7.91
N ASP A 349 8.02 -16.59 8.53
CA ASP A 349 7.18 -17.55 7.81
C ASP A 349 5.81 -16.95 7.45
N LEU A 350 5.32 -16.03 8.29
CA LEU A 350 3.98 -15.45 8.17
C LEU A 350 3.90 -14.08 8.87
N ILE A 351 3.15 -13.15 8.29
CA ILE A 351 2.77 -11.88 8.90
C ILE A 351 1.31 -11.92 9.35
N LEU A 352 1.07 -11.50 10.59
CA LEU A 352 -0.25 -11.27 11.14
C LEU A 352 -0.66 -9.80 10.93
N PRO A 353 -1.78 -9.54 10.24
CA PRO A 353 -2.38 -8.22 10.23
C PRO A 353 -2.64 -7.66 11.63
N ALA A 354 -3.13 -8.49 12.57
CA ALA A 354 -3.44 -8.11 13.95
C ALA A 354 -4.21 -6.76 14.04
N PHE A 355 -5.16 -6.52 13.15
CA PHE A 355 -5.89 -5.25 13.12
C PHE A 355 -6.80 -5.10 14.34
N SER A 356 -6.58 -4.05 15.13
CA SER A 356 -7.41 -3.73 16.30
C SER A 356 -8.81 -3.22 15.94
N THR A 357 -9.00 -2.74 14.70
CA THR A 357 -10.26 -2.20 14.22
C THR A 357 -10.53 -2.59 12.77
N PHE A 358 -11.82 -2.58 12.38
CA PHE A 358 -12.24 -2.72 10.99
C PHE A 358 -11.83 -1.54 10.10
N THR A 359 -11.30 -0.45 10.68
CA THR A 359 -10.85 0.72 9.93
C THR A 359 -9.79 0.36 8.89
N TYR A 360 -8.95 -0.63 9.18
CA TYR A 360 -7.92 -1.13 8.26
C TYR A 360 -8.46 -1.92 7.05
N LEU A 361 -9.77 -2.21 7.06
CA LEU A 361 -10.47 -2.92 6.00
C LEU A 361 -11.41 -1.99 5.20
N ASP A 362 -11.82 -0.86 5.76
CA ASP A 362 -12.75 0.08 5.12
C ASP A 362 -12.10 1.37 4.60
N ALA A 363 -11.21 2.00 5.36
CA ALA A 363 -10.77 3.38 5.14
C ALA A 363 -9.25 3.52 5.19
N ARG A 364 -8.57 2.86 6.13
CA ARG A 364 -7.15 3.01 6.38
C ARG A 364 -6.34 1.90 5.71
N SER A 365 -5.37 2.27 4.89
CA SER A 365 -4.42 1.32 4.32
C SER A 365 -3.25 1.09 5.27
N SER A 366 -3.00 -0.16 5.68
CA SER A 366 -1.86 -0.51 6.52
C SER A 366 -0.59 -0.70 5.69
N ALA A 367 0.51 -0.08 6.09
CA ALA A 367 1.84 -0.30 5.51
C ALA A 367 2.40 -1.71 5.78
N SER A 368 1.85 -2.46 6.75
CA SER A 368 2.29 -3.84 7.04
C SER A 368 2.04 -4.81 5.89
N ILE A 369 0.95 -4.61 5.13
CA ILE A 369 0.56 -5.48 4.02
C ILE A 369 1.51 -5.34 2.83
N PRO A 370 1.78 -4.14 2.28
CA PRO A 370 2.76 -3.98 1.22
C PRO A 370 4.18 -4.32 1.68
N ALA A 371 4.56 -4.02 2.92
CA ALA A 371 5.87 -4.40 3.46
C ALA A 371 6.09 -5.93 3.43
N ALA A 372 5.07 -6.72 3.82
CA ALA A 372 5.11 -8.17 3.72
C ALA A 372 5.33 -8.63 2.26
N VAL A 373 4.63 -8.01 1.31
CA VAL A 373 4.80 -8.33 -0.11
C VAL A 373 6.21 -7.98 -0.60
N ILE A 374 6.74 -6.80 -0.24
CA ILE A 374 8.08 -6.35 -0.61
C ILE A 374 9.15 -7.33 -0.09
N ALA A 375 8.98 -7.85 1.13
CA ALA A 375 9.87 -8.85 1.71
C ALA A 375 9.63 -10.29 1.24
N ARG A 376 8.63 -10.53 0.38
CA ARG A 376 8.18 -11.87 -0.05
C ARG A 376 7.71 -12.76 1.10
N THR A 377 7.11 -12.16 2.11
CA THR A 377 6.55 -12.84 3.28
C THR A 377 5.03 -12.97 3.14
N LYS A 378 4.50 -14.15 3.46
CA LYS A 378 3.06 -14.40 3.35
C LYS A 378 2.30 -13.65 4.43
N VAL A 379 1.11 -13.14 4.10
CA VAL A 379 0.17 -12.57 5.05
C VAL A 379 -0.89 -13.60 5.44
N LEU A 380 -1.22 -13.71 6.72
CA LEU A 380 -2.42 -14.43 7.14
C LEU A 380 -3.65 -13.58 6.78
N ALA A 381 -4.34 -13.94 5.71
CA ALA A 381 -5.40 -13.13 5.13
C ALA A 381 -6.77 -13.75 5.37
N SER A 382 -7.74 -12.90 5.72
CA SER A 382 -9.16 -13.25 5.67
C SER A 382 -9.78 -12.82 4.34
N PRO A 383 -10.97 -13.33 3.96
CA PRO A 383 -11.69 -12.84 2.79
C PRO A 383 -11.96 -11.33 2.85
N ALA A 384 -12.22 -10.79 4.04
CA ALA A 384 -12.41 -9.36 4.24
C ALA A 384 -11.12 -8.59 3.90
N LEU A 385 -9.95 -9.11 4.32
CA LEU A 385 -8.66 -8.52 3.98
C LEU A 385 -8.39 -8.58 2.47
N LEU A 386 -8.66 -9.70 1.80
CA LEU A 386 -8.46 -9.82 0.35
C LEU A 386 -9.38 -8.87 -0.44
N ASN A 387 -10.60 -8.62 0.04
CA ASN A 387 -11.50 -7.63 -0.55
C ASN A 387 -11.03 -6.18 -0.37
N SER A 388 -10.20 -5.91 0.64
CA SER A 388 -9.65 -4.58 0.90
C SER A 388 -8.32 -4.37 0.17
N TYR A 389 -7.42 -5.35 0.25
CA TYR A 389 -6.10 -5.35 -0.35
C TYR A 389 -6.09 -6.20 -1.62
N THR A 390 -6.79 -5.72 -2.65
CA THR A 390 -7.09 -6.49 -3.87
C THR A 390 -5.90 -6.80 -4.76
N TYR A 391 -4.70 -6.35 -4.38
CA TYR A 391 -3.44 -6.74 -4.98
C TYR A 391 -2.83 -8.01 -4.36
N LEU A 392 -3.35 -8.50 -3.22
CA LEU A 392 -2.93 -9.77 -2.66
C LEU A 392 -3.49 -10.93 -3.49
N SER A 393 -2.58 -11.75 -3.99
CA SER A 393 -2.90 -13.00 -4.70
C SER A 393 -1.86 -14.05 -4.33
N PRO A 394 -2.09 -15.36 -4.55
CA PRO A 394 -1.04 -16.35 -4.36
C PRO A 394 0.23 -15.97 -5.14
N PRO A 395 1.43 -16.12 -4.55
CA PRO A 395 1.72 -16.83 -3.29
C PRO A 395 1.66 -15.97 -2.01
N ALA A 396 1.25 -14.70 -2.08
CA ALA A 396 1.48 -13.71 -1.03
C ALA A 396 0.61 -13.83 0.24
N TYR A 397 -0.30 -14.80 0.30
CA TYR A 397 -1.16 -14.98 1.47
C TYR A 397 -1.46 -16.44 1.81
N VAL A 398 -1.95 -16.63 3.03
CA VAL A 398 -2.53 -17.85 3.56
C VAL A 398 -3.96 -17.53 3.99
N LEU A 399 -4.94 -18.27 3.49
CA LEU A 399 -6.34 -17.97 3.78
C LEU A 399 -6.74 -18.49 5.17
N ALA A 400 -7.33 -17.62 5.99
CA ALA A 400 -7.92 -17.96 7.26
C ALA A 400 -9.35 -17.43 7.38
N PRO A 401 -10.28 -18.18 8.00
CA PRO A 401 -11.62 -17.68 8.31
C PRO A 401 -11.58 -16.47 9.25
N LEU A 402 -12.45 -15.49 9.03
CA LEU A 402 -12.59 -14.34 9.95
C LEU A 402 -13.07 -14.76 11.35
N SER A 403 -13.75 -15.90 11.46
CA SER A 403 -14.27 -16.44 12.73
C SER A 403 -13.23 -17.19 13.56
N VAL A 404 -12.02 -17.37 13.04
CA VAL A 404 -10.93 -18.09 13.72
C VAL A 404 -9.86 -17.07 14.07
N SER A 405 -9.42 -17.02 15.32
CA SER A 405 -8.35 -16.09 15.71
C SER A 405 -7.04 -16.41 14.99
N GLU A 406 -6.17 -15.41 14.87
CA GLU A 406 -4.90 -15.58 14.15
C GLU A 406 -4.01 -16.65 14.82
N ILE A 407 -3.95 -16.68 16.15
CA ILE A 407 -3.25 -17.72 16.91
C ILE A 407 -3.87 -19.11 16.69
N SER A 408 -5.20 -19.21 16.67
CA SER A 408 -5.88 -20.49 16.38
C SER A 408 -5.59 -20.96 14.95
N SER A 409 -5.50 -20.04 13.99
CA SER A 409 -5.11 -20.35 12.62
C SER A 409 -3.67 -20.86 12.53
N ILE A 410 -2.73 -20.24 13.27
CA ILE A 410 -1.35 -20.74 13.39
C ILE A 410 -1.34 -22.14 14.01
N ALA A 411 -2.11 -22.39 15.07
CA ALA A 411 -2.19 -23.70 15.69
C ALA A 411 -2.64 -24.78 14.70
N LEU A 412 -3.63 -24.49 13.85
CA LEU A 412 -4.07 -25.39 12.78
C LEU A 412 -2.95 -25.64 11.77
N LEU A 413 -2.26 -24.58 11.31
CA LEU A 413 -1.13 -24.71 10.38
C LEU A 413 -0.01 -25.58 10.97
N ARG A 414 0.30 -25.40 12.26
CA ARG A 414 1.29 -26.19 13.00
C ARG A 414 0.92 -27.66 13.15
N GLN A 415 -0.37 -27.98 13.11
CA GLN A 415 -0.89 -29.36 13.09
C GLN A 415 -0.97 -29.95 11.68
N GLY A 416 -0.46 -29.28 10.66
CA GLY A 416 -0.59 -29.77 9.28
C GLY A 416 -1.99 -29.55 8.68
N ARG A 417 -2.82 -28.69 9.28
CA ARG A 417 -4.21 -28.45 8.89
C ARG A 417 -4.36 -27.07 8.27
N ASP A 418 -5.05 -27.01 7.14
CA ASP A 418 -5.40 -25.72 6.53
C ASP A 418 -6.49 -25.01 7.36
N PRO A 419 -6.31 -23.75 7.78
CA PRO A 419 -7.27 -23.04 8.61
C PRO A 419 -8.64 -22.91 7.95
N TRP A 420 -8.69 -22.68 6.64
CA TRP A 420 -9.93 -22.53 5.91
C TRP A 420 -10.68 -23.86 5.78
N LEU A 421 -10.00 -24.90 5.28
CA LEU A 421 -10.60 -26.22 5.09
C LEU A 421 -10.92 -26.91 6.42
N GLY A 422 -10.14 -26.65 7.47
CA GLY A 422 -10.38 -27.14 8.81
C GLY A 422 -11.68 -26.62 9.42
N THR A 423 -12.05 -25.38 9.10
CA THR A 423 -13.30 -24.75 9.58
C THR A 423 -14.47 -25.01 8.64
N PHE A 424 -14.23 -25.05 7.32
CA PHE A 424 -15.26 -25.28 6.31
C PHE A 424 -14.94 -26.50 5.44
N PRO A 425 -15.07 -27.74 5.95
CA PRO A 425 -14.73 -28.95 5.17
C PRO A 425 -15.52 -29.09 3.87
N GLN A 426 -16.76 -28.57 3.85
CA GLN A 426 -17.66 -28.58 2.68
C GLN A 426 -17.24 -27.59 1.59
N ALA A 427 -16.32 -26.66 1.88
CA ALA A 427 -15.80 -25.69 0.91
C ALA A 427 -14.97 -26.34 -0.21
N LEU A 428 -14.48 -27.56 -0.01
CA LEU A 428 -13.74 -28.31 -1.05
C LEU A 428 -14.60 -28.66 -2.27
N GLU A 429 -15.93 -28.75 -2.11
CA GLU A 429 -16.85 -29.20 -3.17
C GLU A 429 -17.36 -28.05 -4.06
N LYS A 430 -17.14 -26.80 -3.66
CA LYS A 430 -17.46 -25.62 -4.47
C LYS A 430 -16.18 -24.83 -4.63
N GLU A 431 -15.65 -24.70 -5.85
CA GLU A 431 -14.66 -23.67 -6.13
C GLU A 431 -15.22 -22.35 -5.59
N ILE A 432 -14.62 -21.85 -4.52
CA ILE A 432 -15.04 -20.58 -3.97
C ILE A 432 -14.40 -19.56 -4.90
N ASP A 433 -15.21 -19.02 -5.82
CA ASP A 433 -14.88 -17.76 -6.48
C ASP A 433 -14.90 -16.69 -5.39
N VAL A 434 -13.74 -16.46 -4.74
CA VAL A 434 -13.57 -15.40 -3.75
C VAL A 434 -13.52 -14.10 -4.55
N MET A 435 -14.68 -13.68 -5.06
CA MET A 435 -14.89 -12.44 -5.80
C MET A 435 -13.75 -12.09 -6.77
N SER A 436 -13.93 -12.47 -8.03
CA SER A 436 -13.23 -12.01 -9.24
C SER A 436 -13.15 -10.48 -9.45
N ALA A 437 -13.49 -9.65 -8.47
CA ALA A 437 -13.46 -8.19 -8.52
C ALA A 437 -12.09 -7.56 -8.17
N GLY A 438 -11.07 -8.38 -7.82
CA GLY A 438 -9.71 -7.93 -7.53
C GLY A 438 -8.83 -7.73 -8.76
N TRP A 439 -7.71 -7.03 -8.59
CA TRP A 439 -6.72 -6.72 -9.65
C TRP A 439 -6.11 -7.96 -10.31
N VAL A 440 -6.19 -9.08 -9.60
CA VAL A 440 -5.84 -10.42 -10.05
C VAL A 440 -7.03 -11.29 -9.63
N GLY A 441 -7.75 -11.91 -10.57
CA GLY A 441 -8.91 -12.74 -10.24
C GLY A 441 -8.55 -13.78 -9.16
N VAL A 442 -9.35 -13.82 -8.09
CA VAL A 442 -9.11 -14.70 -6.94
C VAL A 442 -10.11 -15.86 -7.02
N SER A 443 -9.64 -17.05 -7.40
CA SER A 443 -10.36 -18.28 -7.04
C SER A 443 -9.70 -18.87 -5.80
N ALA A 444 -10.47 -19.09 -4.74
CA ALA A 444 -10.07 -20.07 -3.73
C ALA A 444 -10.32 -21.45 -4.31
N SER A 445 -9.42 -21.83 -5.21
CA SER A 445 -9.14 -23.22 -5.51
C SER A 445 -8.20 -23.77 -4.43
N SER A 446 -7.96 -25.08 -4.45
CA SER A 446 -6.94 -25.75 -3.64
C SER A 446 -5.56 -25.07 -3.64
N SER A 447 -5.28 -24.18 -4.60
CA SER A 447 -4.06 -23.37 -4.70
C SER A 447 -3.87 -22.29 -3.62
N ALA A 448 -4.93 -21.85 -2.92
CA ALA A 448 -4.83 -20.84 -1.85
C ALA A 448 -4.56 -21.46 -0.45
N SER A 449 -4.59 -22.79 -0.35
CA SER A 449 -4.29 -23.50 0.90
C SER A 449 -2.79 -23.43 1.22
N TRP A 450 -2.40 -23.41 2.51
CA TRP A 450 -0.99 -23.47 2.91
C TRP A 450 -0.27 -24.64 2.23
N PHE A 451 -0.95 -25.78 2.15
CA PHE A 451 -0.44 -27.04 1.56
C PHE A 451 -0.55 -27.10 0.03
N GLY A 452 -1.43 -26.34 -0.60
CA GLY A 452 -1.52 -26.20 -2.06
C GLY A 452 -0.55 -25.16 -2.63
N ASN A 453 -0.22 -24.13 -1.83
CA ASN A 453 0.90 -23.22 -2.07
C ASN A 453 2.26 -23.92 -1.89
N ARG A 454 2.33 -25.00 -1.09
CA ARG A 454 3.53 -25.83 -0.83
C ARG A 454 4.18 -26.40 -2.10
N ALA A 455 3.38 -26.86 -3.07
CA ALA A 455 3.90 -27.44 -4.30
C ALA A 455 4.25 -26.40 -5.40
N ARG A 456 4.00 -25.10 -5.16
CA ARG A 456 4.12 -24.07 -6.20
C ARG A 456 4.88 -22.81 -5.78
N ALA A 457 5.03 -22.46 -4.51
CA ALA A 457 5.70 -21.24 -4.05
C ALA A 457 7.23 -21.22 -4.24
N SER A 458 7.74 -21.74 -5.36
CA SER A 458 9.12 -21.53 -5.80
C SER A 458 9.41 -20.04 -6.02
N ALA A 459 10.68 -19.63 -5.99
CA ALA A 459 11.12 -18.28 -6.34
C ALA A 459 10.47 -17.74 -7.63
N SER A 460 10.21 -18.62 -8.61
CA SER A 460 9.56 -18.27 -9.88
C SER A 460 8.11 -17.77 -9.71
N ASN A 461 7.37 -18.21 -8.68
CA ASN A 461 6.01 -17.76 -8.42
C ASN A 461 5.96 -16.35 -7.84
N TRP A 462 6.86 -16.03 -6.91
CA TRP A 462 7.00 -14.67 -6.39
C TRP A 462 7.40 -13.70 -7.49
N GLU A 463 8.36 -14.06 -8.34
CA GLU A 463 8.76 -13.23 -9.48
C GLU A 463 7.61 -12.99 -10.47
N ASN A 464 6.79 -14.01 -10.75
CA ASN A 464 5.61 -13.86 -11.59
C ASN A 464 4.54 -12.98 -10.94
N TYR A 465 4.33 -13.10 -9.63
CA TYR A 465 3.43 -12.25 -8.87
C TYR A 465 3.88 -10.78 -8.90
N GLU A 466 5.13 -10.51 -8.54
CA GLU A 466 5.74 -9.17 -8.58
C GLU A 466 5.65 -8.55 -9.98
N ARG A 467 5.95 -9.30 -11.03
CA ARG A 467 5.85 -8.82 -12.42
C ARG A 467 4.42 -8.41 -12.80
N ARG A 468 3.42 -9.20 -12.39
CA ARG A 468 2.01 -8.87 -12.65
C ARG A 468 1.59 -7.62 -11.87
N LEU A 469 2.03 -7.50 -10.62
CA LEU A 469 1.72 -6.36 -9.77
C LEU A 469 2.38 -5.08 -10.31
N ALA A 470 3.67 -5.13 -10.65
CA ALA A 470 4.40 -4.02 -11.26
C ALA A 470 3.76 -3.57 -12.58
N LYS A 471 3.38 -4.52 -13.45
CA LYS A 471 2.64 -4.22 -14.68
C LYS A 471 1.35 -3.46 -14.38
N LYS A 472 0.59 -3.88 -13.37
CA LYS A 472 -0.70 -3.27 -13.05
C LYS A 472 -0.55 -1.88 -12.42
N ASN A 473 0.42 -1.70 -11.53
CA ASN A 473 0.81 -0.38 -11.03
C ASN A 473 1.18 0.55 -12.19
N ARG A 474 2.06 0.10 -13.10
CA ARG A 474 2.44 0.86 -14.28
C ARG A 474 1.25 1.26 -15.15
N GLU A 475 0.30 0.37 -15.38
CA GLU A 475 -0.93 0.68 -16.12
C GLU A 475 -1.75 1.79 -15.44
N VAL A 476 -1.93 1.71 -14.12
CA VAL A 476 -2.64 2.74 -13.35
C VAL A 476 -1.93 4.08 -13.39
N TRP A 477 -0.61 4.10 -13.23
CA TRP A 477 0.16 5.34 -13.30
C TRP A 477 0.14 5.96 -14.69
N ARG A 478 0.25 5.16 -15.76
CA ARG A 478 0.13 5.65 -17.14
C ARG A 478 -1.26 6.22 -17.43
N ASP A 479 -2.31 5.53 -17.02
CA ASP A 479 -3.69 6.01 -17.17
C ASP A 479 -3.89 7.32 -16.40
N MET A 480 -3.51 7.38 -15.13
CA MET A 480 -3.60 8.58 -14.29
C MET A 480 -2.84 9.76 -14.90
N LEU A 481 -1.58 9.57 -15.28
CA LEU A 481 -0.75 10.63 -15.88
C LEU A 481 -1.24 11.05 -17.27
N SER A 482 -1.92 10.18 -18.03
CA SER A 482 -2.49 10.57 -19.31
C SER A 482 -3.68 11.53 -19.17
N ARG A 483 -4.41 11.46 -18.04
CA ARG A 483 -5.60 12.28 -17.77
C ARG A 483 -5.28 13.69 -17.27
N THR A 484 -4.13 13.88 -16.64
CA THR A 484 -3.70 15.20 -16.09
C THR A 484 -3.56 16.28 -17.17
N ARG A 485 -3.60 15.92 -18.46
CA ARG A 485 -3.54 16.86 -19.60
C ARG A 485 -4.88 17.07 -20.34
N GLY A 486 -5.92 16.28 -20.02
CA GLY A 486 -7.18 16.21 -20.78
C GLY A 486 -8.25 17.25 -20.43
N ASN A 487 -8.10 18.02 -19.35
CA ASN A 487 -9.12 18.96 -18.85
C ASN A 487 -8.96 20.41 -19.34
N ASN A 488 -8.35 20.64 -20.51
CA ASN A 488 -8.70 21.83 -21.28
C ASN A 488 -10.08 21.58 -21.89
N GLY A 489 -11.13 21.87 -21.12
CA GLY A 489 -12.51 21.36 -21.22
C GLY A 489 -13.35 21.71 -22.46
N LEU A 490 -12.74 21.73 -23.65
CA LEU A 490 -13.44 21.89 -24.92
C LEU A 490 -13.37 20.63 -25.80
N ASP A 491 -12.22 19.94 -25.86
CA ASP A 491 -11.98 18.95 -26.91
C ASP A 491 -12.67 17.60 -26.66
N SER A 492 -12.72 17.09 -25.42
CA SER A 492 -13.37 15.80 -25.13
C SER A 492 -14.90 15.85 -25.26
N LYS A 493 -15.51 17.00 -24.93
CA LYS A 493 -16.95 17.24 -25.12
C LYS A 493 -17.29 17.41 -26.60
N ILE A 494 -16.38 17.98 -27.39
CA ILE A 494 -16.54 18.09 -28.85
C ILE A 494 -16.40 16.73 -29.51
N GLU A 495 -15.45 15.88 -29.11
CA GLU A 495 -15.32 14.52 -29.66
C GLU A 495 -16.52 13.64 -29.33
N GLN A 496 -17.03 13.65 -28.09
CA GLN A 496 -18.27 12.96 -27.73
C GLN A 496 -19.50 13.52 -28.47
N ALA A 497 -19.59 14.84 -28.64
CA ALA A 497 -20.69 15.44 -29.40
C ALA A 497 -20.63 15.08 -30.89
N ILE A 498 -19.43 15.04 -31.48
CA ILE A 498 -19.22 14.63 -32.88
C ILE A 498 -19.56 13.14 -33.06
N GLU A 499 -19.25 12.29 -32.08
CA GLU A 499 -19.58 10.87 -32.14
C GLU A 499 -21.08 10.62 -32.02
N VAL A 500 -21.79 11.37 -31.16
CA VAL A 500 -23.26 11.33 -31.08
C VAL A 500 -23.92 11.86 -32.36
N MET A 501 -23.35 12.89 -33.00
CA MET A 501 -23.88 13.43 -34.27
C MET A 501 -23.62 12.53 -35.48
N LYS A 502 -22.64 11.61 -35.42
CA LYS A 502 -22.37 10.62 -36.48
C LYS A 502 -23.29 9.40 -36.44
N VAL A 503 -24.09 9.23 -35.39
CA VAL A 503 -25.05 8.12 -35.25
C VAL A 503 -26.41 8.45 -35.87
N ASP A 504 -26.66 9.73 -36.19
CA ASP A 504 -27.91 10.23 -36.79
C ASP A 504 -27.79 10.65 -38.28
N GLU A 505 -26.74 10.22 -38.99
CA GLU A 505 -26.67 10.18 -40.47
C GLU A 505 -26.71 8.73 -40.97
#